data_AF-M0LFW0-F1
#
_entry.id   AF-M0LFW0-F1
#
_cell.length_a   1.000
_cell.length_b   1.000
_cell.length_c   1.000
_cell.angle_alpha   90.00
_cell.angle_beta   90.00
_cell.angle_gamma   90.00
#
_symmetry.space_group_name_H-M   'P 1'
#
loop_
_entity.id
_entity.type
_entity.pdbx_description
1 polymer ?
#
loop_
_entity_poly.entity_id
_entity_poly.type
_entity_poly.pdbx_seq_one_letter_code
_entity_poly.pdbx_strand_id
1 'polypeptide(L)'
;MFSPSNPNIVVDSSEYAIPDIEPGERANFEYTVTVSDAGSASVQQFNLTTRYRNARGDVRRSDVLETKARVEPKRDRFIVKSTTDKIEAGSDQAVTIQITNNGEKPLQNVEAKAFVESPLSSDNDEAIVTSLAANETAEFTIALSAAGDALPKTYPVSLDFQYEMPDGDSEVSKTYTTAIDVTEVEESGFPLPLVLGALVIIGIAGIGGWRRWSS
;
A
#
# COMPACT_ATOMS: atom_id res chain seq x y z
N MET A 1 -7.63 -2.99 -38.11
CA MET A 1 -7.98 -1.68 -37.54
C MET A 1 -8.95 -1.89 -36.41
N PHE A 2 -8.56 -1.49 -35.21
CA PHE A 2 -9.31 -1.60 -33.97
C PHE A 2 -9.67 -0.20 -33.49
N SER A 3 -10.93 0.02 -33.10
CA SER A 3 -11.37 1.35 -32.64
C SER A 3 -12.36 1.23 -31.50
N PRO A 4 -12.14 1.96 -30.38
CA PRO A 4 -13.09 2.03 -29.29
C PRO A 4 -14.24 2.98 -29.65
N SER A 5 -15.42 2.76 -29.07
CA SER A 5 -16.55 3.69 -29.20
C SER A 5 -16.57 4.81 -28.15
N ASN A 6 -15.60 4.83 -27.23
CA ASN A 6 -15.56 5.72 -26.06
C ASN A 6 -14.27 6.57 -26.05
N PRO A 7 -14.35 7.91 -25.93
CA PRO A 7 -13.18 8.80 -25.92
C PRO A 7 -12.25 8.62 -24.72
N ASN A 8 -12.70 7.96 -23.64
CA ASN A 8 -11.87 7.68 -22.46
C ASN A 8 -11.04 6.39 -22.61
N ILE A 9 -11.05 5.80 -23.80
CA ILE A 9 -10.31 4.57 -24.12
C ILE A 9 -9.36 4.89 -25.26
N VAL A 10 -8.06 4.79 -24.99
CA VAL A 10 -7.00 5.02 -25.96
C VAL A 10 -6.42 3.67 -26.37
N VAL A 11 -6.22 3.48 -27.67
CA VAL A 11 -5.57 2.29 -28.20
C VAL A 11 -4.18 2.69 -28.65
N ASP A 12 -3.16 2.07 -28.06
CA ASP A 12 -1.76 2.43 -28.31
C ASP A 12 -1.33 2.10 -29.74
N SER A 13 -1.85 1.00 -30.30
CA SER A 13 -1.74 0.69 -31.74
C SER A 13 -3.08 0.19 -32.29
N SER A 14 -3.69 0.94 -33.19
CA SER A 14 -4.96 0.56 -33.83
C SER A 14 -4.80 -0.42 -35.00
N GLU A 15 -3.56 -0.66 -35.45
CA GLU A 15 -3.22 -1.56 -36.54
C GLU A 15 -2.22 -2.62 -36.11
N TYR A 16 -2.41 -3.84 -36.59
CA TYR A 16 -1.52 -4.97 -36.32
C TYR A 16 -1.32 -5.71 -37.65
N ALA A 17 -0.07 -5.86 -38.07
CA ALA A 17 0.28 -6.57 -39.28
C ALA A 17 0.40 -8.07 -38.97
N ILE A 18 -0.36 -8.88 -39.69
CA ILE A 18 -0.29 -10.34 -39.57
C ILE A 18 0.44 -10.85 -40.81
N PRO A 19 1.34 -11.86 -40.67
CA PRO A 19 1.94 -12.54 -41.82
C PRO A 19 0.91 -13.15 -42.75
N ASP A 20 1.33 -13.56 -43.96
CA ASP A 20 0.47 -14.29 -44.87
C ASP A 20 -0.03 -15.58 -44.19
N ILE A 21 -1.33 -15.83 -44.31
CA ILE A 21 -2.02 -16.95 -43.67
C ILE A 21 -2.45 -17.93 -44.77
N GLU A 22 -2.05 -19.20 -44.64
CA GLU A 22 -2.45 -20.26 -45.57
C GLU A 22 -3.94 -20.66 -45.41
N PRO A 23 -4.55 -21.32 -46.42
CA PRO A 23 -5.91 -21.81 -46.30
C PRO A 23 -6.11 -22.74 -45.10
N GLY A 24 -6.95 -22.31 -44.15
CA GLY A 24 -7.26 -23.06 -42.92
C GLY A 24 -6.37 -22.73 -41.73
N GLU A 25 -5.30 -21.95 -41.94
CA GLU A 25 -4.46 -21.43 -40.86
C GLU A 25 -5.16 -20.30 -40.10
N ARG A 26 -4.77 -20.11 -38.83
CA ARG A 26 -5.29 -19.07 -37.94
C ARG A 26 -4.12 -18.32 -37.33
N ALA A 27 -4.26 -17.00 -37.25
CA ALA A 27 -3.32 -16.14 -36.55
C ALA A 27 -4.01 -15.45 -35.38
N ASN A 28 -3.30 -15.36 -34.25
CA ASN A 28 -3.73 -14.59 -33.09
C ASN A 28 -3.03 -13.23 -33.10
N PHE A 29 -3.71 -12.20 -32.61
CA PHE A 29 -3.17 -10.86 -32.44
C PHE A 29 -3.73 -10.28 -31.14
N GLU A 30 -3.00 -9.35 -30.55
CA GLU A 30 -3.36 -8.69 -29.28
C GLU A 30 -3.29 -7.18 -29.45
N TYR A 31 -4.25 -6.48 -28.82
CA TYR A 31 -4.30 -5.03 -28.77
C TYR A 31 -4.23 -4.60 -27.31
N THR A 32 -3.23 -3.77 -26.98
CA THR A 32 -3.17 -3.08 -25.69
C THR A 32 -4.04 -1.84 -25.74
N VAL A 33 -4.82 -1.64 -24.69
CA VAL A 33 -5.78 -0.56 -24.57
C VAL A 33 -5.62 0.07 -23.20
N THR A 34 -5.44 1.39 -23.18
CA THR A 34 -5.32 2.19 -21.97
C THR A 34 -6.64 2.89 -21.69
N VAL A 35 -7.19 2.68 -20.49
CA VAL A 35 -8.38 3.39 -20.01
C VAL A 35 -7.92 4.59 -19.19
N SER A 36 -8.41 5.79 -19.53
CA SER A 36 -8.06 6.99 -18.79
C SER A 36 -8.70 7.01 -17.40
N ASP A 37 -8.16 7.83 -16.49
CA ASP A 37 -8.69 8.00 -15.13
C ASP A 37 -10.12 8.55 -15.06
N ALA A 38 -10.61 9.16 -16.15
CA ALA A 38 -12.00 9.60 -16.29
C ALA A 38 -12.93 8.49 -16.80
N GLY A 39 -12.40 7.28 -17.03
CA GLY A 39 -13.16 6.11 -17.46
C GLY A 39 -14.09 5.60 -16.36
N SER A 40 -15.34 5.28 -16.73
CA SER A 40 -16.31 4.68 -15.83
C SER A 40 -16.46 3.18 -16.09
N ALA A 41 -16.70 2.42 -15.02
CA ALA A 41 -17.03 1.00 -15.09
C ALA A 41 -18.23 0.79 -16.03
N SER A 42 -18.01 0.04 -17.11
CA SER A 42 -19.03 -0.13 -18.15
C SER A 42 -18.65 -1.25 -19.13
N VAL A 43 -19.65 -1.77 -19.84
CA VAL A 43 -19.40 -2.65 -20.99
C VAL A 43 -19.13 -1.77 -22.20
N GLN A 44 -17.97 -1.96 -22.81
CA GLN A 44 -17.47 -1.19 -23.94
C GLN A 44 -17.51 -2.05 -25.20
N GLN A 45 -18.04 -1.48 -26.27
CA GLN A 45 -18.04 -2.14 -27.57
C GLN A 45 -16.81 -1.70 -28.36
N PHE A 46 -16.19 -2.66 -29.03
CA PHE A 46 -15.05 -2.46 -29.90
C PHE A 46 -15.38 -3.00 -31.28
N ASN A 47 -14.96 -2.24 -32.29
CA ASN A 47 -15.16 -2.60 -33.68
C ASN A 47 -13.81 -2.97 -34.29
N LEU A 48 -13.75 -4.15 -34.88
CA LEU A 48 -12.59 -4.66 -35.59
C LEU A 48 -12.90 -4.76 -37.07
N THR A 49 -11.97 -4.33 -37.92
CA THR A 49 -11.98 -4.70 -39.33
C THR A 49 -10.61 -5.15 -39.80
N THR A 50 -10.59 -6.19 -40.63
CA THR A 50 -9.37 -6.68 -41.28
C THR A 50 -9.30 -6.16 -42.71
N ARG A 51 -8.09 -5.78 -43.12
CA ARG A 51 -7.78 -5.41 -44.51
C ARG A 51 -6.77 -6.42 -45.00
N TYR A 52 -7.09 -7.11 -46.10
CA TYR A 52 -6.27 -8.19 -46.63
C TYR A 52 -6.19 -8.12 -48.15
N ARG A 53 -5.19 -8.81 -48.72
CA ARG A 53 -5.07 -9.01 -50.16
C ARG A 53 -5.48 -10.43 -50.49
N ASN A 54 -6.38 -10.60 -51.46
CA ASN A 54 -6.78 -11.94 -51.89
C ASN A 54 -5.76 -12.53 -52.89
N ALA A 55 -5.94 -13.80 -53.28
CA ALA A 55 -5.06 -14.48 -54.23
C ALA A 55 -4.97 -13.81 -55.62
N ARG A 56 -5.88 -12.90 -55.97
CA ARG A 56 -5.88 -12.14 -57.23
C ARG A 56 -5.16 -10.79 -57.11
N GLY A 57 -4.68 -10.44 -55.92
CA GLY A 57 -4.02 -9.16 -55.66
C GLY A 57 -4.98 -8.03 -55.24
N ASP A 58 -6.30 -8.28 -55.19
CA ASP A 58 -7.27 -7.26 -54.79
C ASP A 58 -7.16 -7.00 -53.29
N VAL A 59 -7.11 -5.72 -52.91
CA VAL A 59 -7.28 -5.31 -51.52
C VAL A 59 -8.76 -5.36 -51.16
N ARG A 60 -9.09 -6.13 -50.12
CA ARG A 60 -10.44 -6.28 -49.57
C ARG A 60 -10.45 -5.87 -48.10
N ARG A 61 -11.63 -5.52 -47.62
CA ARG A 61 -11.92 -5.24 -46.21
C ARG A 61 -13.01 -6.21 -45.77
N SER A 62 -12.90 -6.75 -44.55
CA SER A 62 -13.96 -7.57 -43.98
C SER A 62 -15.18 -6.73 -43.62
N ASP A 63 -16.29 -7.41 -43.31
CA ASP A 63 -17.36 -6.80 -42.53
C ASP A 63 -16.84 -6.43 -41.12
N VAL A 64 -17.55 -5.51 -40.46
CA VAL A 64 -17.21 -5.09 -39.10
C VAL A 64 -17.51 -6.23 -38.13
N LEU A 65 -16.50 -6.61 -37.36
CA LEU A 65 -16.63 -7.54 -36.25
C LEU A 65 -16.82 -6.74 -34.96
N GLU A 66 -17.95 -6.91 -34.30
CA GLU A 66 -18.24 -6.26 -33.03
C GLU A 66 -17.86 -7.20 -31.88
N THR A 67 -17.10 -6.69 -30.92
CA THR A 67 -16.79 -7.38 -29.67
C THR A 67 -17.06 -6.48 -28.48
N LYS A 68 -17.24 -7.07 -27.29
CA LYS A 68 -17.51 -6.33 -26.06
C LYS A 68 -16.50 -6.72 -25.00
N ALA A 69 -15.94 -5.74 -24.30
CA ALA A 69 -15.15 -5.96 -23.10
C ALA A 69 -15.73 -5.15 -21.94
N ARG A 70 -15.60 -5.67 -20.72
CA ARG A 70 -16.04 -4.96 -19.51
C ARG A 70 -14.85 -4.22 -18.92
N VAL A 71 -15.02 -2.92 -18.71
CA VAL A 71 -14.16 -2.12 -17.86
C VAL A 71 -14.71 -2.22 -16.44
N GLU A 72 -13.91 -2.77 -15.54
CA GLU A 72 -14.26 -2.88 -14.13
C GLU A 72 -14.13 -1.52 -13.41
N PRO A 73 -14.74 -1.35 -12.23
CA PRO A 73 -14.50 -0.17 -11.39
C PRO A 73 -13.02 0.04 -11.11
N LYS A 74 -12.59 1.31 -11.05
CA LYS A 74 -11.25 1.67 -10.60
C LYS A 74 -11.03 1.11 -9.20
N ARG A 75 -9.92 0.40 -9.02
CA ARG A 75 -9.48 -0.18 -7.75
C ARG A 75 -8.12 0.40 -7.40
N ASP A 76 -7.91 0.62 -6.10
CA ASP A 76 -6.60 1.00 -5.60
C ASP A 76 -5.61 -0.16 -5.77
N ARG A 77 -4.36 0.16 -6.10
CA ARG A 77 -3.30 -0.84 -6.28
C ARG A 77 -3.05 -1.63 -5.00
N PHE A 78 -3.06 -0.94 -3.86
CA PHE A 78 -2.82 -1.52 -2.56
C PHE A 78 -4.01 -1.31 -1.63
N ILE A 79 -4.24 -2.28 -0.75
CA ILE A 79 -5.03 -2.08 0.46
C ILE A 79 -4.05 -2.02 1.62
N VAL A 80 -4.05 -0.91 2.36
CA VAL A 80 -3.11 -0.67 3.48
C VAL A 80 -3.86 -0.73 4.80
N LYS A 81 -3.31 -1.43 5.78
CA LYS A 81 -3.85 -1.54 7.15
C LYS A 81 -2.70 -1.50 8.16
N SER A 82 -2.81 -0.68 9.20
CA SER A 82 -1.92 -0.79 10.37
C SER A 82 -2.36 -1.98 11.25
N THR A 83 -1.38 -2.78 11.68
CA THR A 83 -1.61 -3.85 12.68
C THR A 83 -1.24 -3.36 14.08
N THR A 84 -0.25 -2.47 14.15
CA THR A 84 0.14 -1.77 15.37
C THR A 84 -0.09 -0.29 15.15
N ASP A 85 -1.02 0.30 15.88
CA ASP A 85 -1.48 1.67 15.67
C ASP A 85 -1.29 2.54 16.91
N LYS A 86 -0.61 2.07 17.96
CA LYS A 86 -0.42 2.82 19.20
C LYS A 86 1.04 3.03 19.50
N ILE A 87 1.36 4.22 19.98
CA ILE A 87 2.69 4.61 20.50
C ILE A 87 2.49 5.50 21.72
N GLU A 88 3.31 5.36 22.76
CA GLU A 88 3.27 6.26 23.92
C GLU A 88 4.06 7.53 23.62
N ALA A 89 3.61 8.69 24.10
CA ALA A 89 4.38 9.93 23.99
C ALA A 89 5.78 9.75 24.64
N GLY A 90 6.84 10.13 23.94
CA GLY A 90 8.22 9.98 24.41
C GLY A 90 8.81 8.58 24.25
N SER A 91 8.14 7.69 23.51
CA SER A 91 8.61 6.33 23.24
C SER A 91 8.95 6.11 21.76
N ASP A 92 9.73 5.05 21.53
CA ASP A 92 10.03 4.50 20.20
C ASP A 92 9.33 3.15 20.05
N GLN A 93 8.70 2.92 18.91
CA GLN A 93 7.97 1.70 18.63
C GLN A 93 8.07 1.29 17.16
N ALA A 94 8.26 -0.01 16.96
CA ALA A 94 8.14 -0.63 15.64
C ALA A 94 6.66 -0.79 15.29
N VAL A 95 6.23 -0.13 14.21
CA VAL A 95 4.86 -0.21 13.69
C VAL A 95 4.82 -1.13 12.48
N THR A 96 3.93 -2.12 12.55
CA THR A 96 3.70 -3.07 11.45
C THR A 96 2.52 -2.65 10.60
N ILE A 97 2.75 -2.56 9.29
CA ILE A 97 1.79 -2.17 8.27
C ILE A 97 1.61 -3.33 7.31
N GLN A 98 0.37 -3.78 7.15
CA GLN A 98 -0.02 -4.78 6.16
C GLN A 98 -0.40 -4.08 4.86
N ILE A 99 0.21 -4.53 3.76
CA ILE A 99 -0.15 -4.12 2.41
C ILE A 99 -0.66 -5.34 1.66
N THR A 100 -1.77 -5.19 0.95
CA THR A 100 -2.29 -6.25 0.07
C THR A 100 -2.26 -5.76 -1.37
N ASN A 101 -1.68 -6.55 -2.28
CA ASN A 101 -1.77 -6.29 -3.71
C ASN A 101 -3.21 -6.54 -4.18
N ASN A 102 -3.94 -5.47 -4.42
CA ASN A 102 -5.35 -5.51 -4.85
C ASN A 102 -5.49 -5.51 -6.38
N GLY A 103 -4.39 -5.75 -7.10
CA GLY A 103 -4.35 -6.00 -8.54
C GLY A 103 -4.30 -7.48 -8.90
N GLU A 104 -4.41 -7.76 -10.19
CA GLU A 104 -4.44 -9.13 -10.75
C GLU A 104 -3.06 -9.66 -11.16
N LYS A 105 -2.06 -8.79 -11.23
CA LYS A 105 -0.69 -9.13 -11.62
C LYS A 105 0.22 -9.19 -10.39
N PRO A 106 1.20 -10.12 -10.34
CA PRO A 106 2.23 -10.10 -9.31
C PRO A 106 3.09 -8.84 -9.48
N LEU A 107 3.60 -8.33 -8.37
CA LEU A 107 4.53 -7.22 -8.32
C LEU A 107 5.90 -7.72 -7.88
N GLN A 108 6.95 -7.06 -8.33
CA GLN A 108 8.31 -7.27 -7.89
C GLN A 108 8.87 -6.01 -7.25
N ASN A 109 9.87 -6.18 -6.37
CA ASN A 109 10.62 -5.08 -5.77
C ASN A 109 9.71 -3.97 -5.20
N VAL A 110 8.72 -4.35 -4.39
CA VAL A 110 7.77 -3.41 -3.79
C VAL A 110 8.46 -2.70 -2.64
N GLU A 111 8.88 -1.46 -2.87
CA GLU A 111 9.53 -0.58 -1.91
C GLU A 111 8.50 0.39 -1.33
N ALA A 112 8.45 0.46 0.00
CA ALA A 112 7.60 1.36 0.75
C ALA A 112 8.46 2.48 1.33
N LYS A 113 7.94 3.71 1.29
CA LYS A 113 8.51 4.86 1.99
C LYS A 113 7.45 5.55 2.83
N ALA A 114 7.71 5.68 4.13
CA ALA A 114 6.84 6.37 5.06
C ALA A 114 7.26 7.84 5.21
N PHE A 115 6.28 8.73 5.17
CA PHE A 115 6.45 10.15 5.44
C PHE A 115 5.74 10.47 6.74
N VAL A 116 6.54 10.92 7.71
CA VAL A 116 6.12 11.17 9.09
C VAL A 116 6.48 12.61 9.43
N GLU A 117 5.55 13.32 10.07
CA GLU A 117 5.72 14.71 10.48
C GLU A 117 5.64 14.85 12.00
N SER A 118 6.31 15.88 12.53
CA SER A 118 6.28 16.21 13.96
C SER A 118 4.83 16.26 14.49
N PRO A 119 4.59 15.73 15.70
CA PRO A 119 5.54 15.26 16.70
C PRO A 119 5.95 13.79 16.56
N LEU A 120 5.58 13.13 15.45
CA LEU A 120 6.12 11.82 15.11
C LEU A 120 7.41 11.99 14.28
N SER A 121 8.32 11.04 14.38
CA SER A 121 9.49 10.93 13.52
C SER A 121 9.82 9.46 13.24
N SER A 122 10.67 9.24 12.24
CA SER A 122 11.14 7.90 11.88
C SER A 122 12.59 7.98 11.47
N ASP A 123 13.43 7.12 12.07
CA ASP A 123 14.82 6.94 11.65
C ASP A 123 14.97 5.77 10.66
N ASN A 124 13.89 5.00 10.45
CA ASN A 124 13.84 3.90 9.50
C ASN A 124 12.42 3.83 8.91
N ASP A 125 12.26 4.54 7.79
CA ASP A 125 11.01 4.82 7.09
C ASP A 125 10.83 4.03 5.79
N GLU A 126 11.83 3.22 5.41
CA GLU A 126 11.85 2.46 4.15
C GLU A 126 11.87 0.95 4.39
N ALA A 127 11.18 0.20 3.54
CA ALA A 127 11.22 -1.25 3.56
C ALA A 127 10.86 -1.84 2.19
N ILE A 128 11.37 -3.04 1.88
CA ILE A 128 11.18 -3.69 0.57
C ILE A 128 10.65 -5.12 0.71
N VAL A 129 9.73 -5.48 -0.18
CA VAL A 129 9.27 -6.85 -0.40
C VAL A 129 9.62 -7.26 -1.83
N THR A 130 10.39 -8.34 -1.96
CA THR A 130 10.93 -8.78 -3.25
C THR A 130 9.85 -9.18 -4.24
N SER A 131 8.78 -9.81 -3.78
CA SER A 131 7.65 -10.20 -4.62
C SER A 131 6.37 -10.20 -3.82
N LEU A 132 5.29 -9.75 -4.46
CA LEU A 132 3.96 -9.73 -3.90
C LEU A 132 2.95 -10.19 -4.95
N ALA A 133 2.46 -11.41 -4.81
CA ALA A 133 1.51 -12.00 -5.74
C ALA A 133 0.15 -11.28 -5.72
N ALA A 134 -0.68 -11.56 -6.71
CA ALA A 134 -2.03 -11.00 -6.78
C ALA A 134 -2.85 -11.43 -5.55
N ASN A 135 -3.46 -10.46 -4.87
CA ASN A 135 -4.22 -10.64 -3.61
C ASN A 135 -3.39 -11.13 -2.41
N GLU A 136 -2.06 -11.16 -2.53
CA GLU A 136 -1.19 -11.48 -1.41
C GLU A 136 -1.03 -10.27 -0.47
N THR A 137 -0.92 -10.55 0.83
CA THR A 137 -0.63 -9.57 1.87
C THR A 137 0.80 -9.75 2.36
N ALA A 138 1.55 -8.65 2.43
CA ALA A 138 2.86 -8.60 3.07
C ALA A 138 2.87 -7.57 4.21
N GLU A 139 3.81 -7.73 5.12
CA GLU A 139 4.02 -6.86 6.27
C GLU A 139 5.31 -6.06 6.11
N PHE A 140 5.23 -4.78 6.41
CA PHE A 140 6.36 -3.86 6.47
C PHE A 140 6.43 -3.31 7.88
N THR A 141 7.65 -3.18 8.41
CA THR A 141 7.88 -2.60 9.73
C THR A 141 8.63 -1.30 9.57
N ILE A 142 8.06 -0.23 10.13
CA ILE A 142 8.71 1.08 10.22
C ILE A 142 9.01 1.39 11.69
N ALA A 143 10.12 2.06 11.95
CA ALA A 143 10.44 2.53 13.31
C ALA A 143 9.83 3.93 13.49
N LEU A 144 8.92 4.10 14.45
CA LEU A 144 8.33 5.39 14.78
C LEU A 144 8.75 5.84 16.18
N SER A 145 8.98 7.13 16.33
CA SER A 145 9.24 7.81 17.59
C SER A 145 8.18 8.87 17.80
N ALA A 146 7.63 8.96 19.00
CA ALA A 146 6.74 10.05 19.40
C ALA A 146 7.45 10.99 20.37
N ALA A 147 7.39 12.29 20.12
CA ALA A 147 7.96 13.28 21.04
C ALA A 147 7.30 13.18 22.43
N GLY A 148 8.05 13.48 23.50
CA GLY A 148 7.53 13.42 24.88
C GLY A 148 6.44 14.44 25.19
N ASP A 149 6.35 15.51 24.41
CA ASP A 149 5.30 16.53 24.46
C ASP A 149 4.21 16.30 23.40
N ALA A 150 4.24 15.16 22.70
CA ALA A 150 3.21 14.79 21.75
C ALA A 150 1.86 14.71 22.46
N LEU A 151 0.85 15.40 21.91
CA LEU A 151 -0.49 15.36 22.46
C LEU A 151 -1.10 13.98 22.21
N PRO A 152 -1.84 13.41 23.17
CA PRO A 152 -2.51 12.13 22.99
C PRO A 152 -3.65 12.28 21.96
N LYS A 153 -3.38 11.88 20.72
CA LYS A 153 -4.34 11.86 19.60
C LYS A 153 -3.83 10.99 18.46
N THR A 154 -4.69 10.80 17.48
CA THR A 154 -4.34 10.14 16.23
C THR A 154 -3.59 11.08 15.29
N TYR A 155 -2.42 10.65 14.81
CA TYR A 155 -1.60 11.33 13.82
C TYR A 155 -1.58 10.55 12.50
N PRO A 156 -1.58 11.25 11.35
CA PRO A 156 -1.46 10.60 10.06
C PRO A 156 0.00 10.23 9.78
N VAL A 157 0.20 9.06 9.19
CA VAL A 157 1.44 8.65 8.54
C VAL A 157 1.13 8.37 7.07
N SER A 158 1.87 9.01 6.17
CA SER A 158 1.68 8.84 4.73
C SER A 158 2.65 7.78 4.21
N LEU A 159 2.24 6.97 3.23
CA LEU A 159 3.06 5.94 2.61
C LEU A 159 2.94 6.02 1.09
N ASP A 160 4.09 6.04 0.42
CA ASP A 160 4.19 5.83 -1.02
C ASP A 160 4.85 4.47 -1.29
N PHE A 161 4.46 3.85 -2.40
CA PHE A 161 5.03 2.59 -2.85
C PHE A 161 5.58 2.73 -4.25
N GLN A 162 6.82 2.30 -4.45
CA GLN A 162 7.40 2.06 -5.76
C GLN A 162 7.43 0.55 -6.01
N TYR A 163 7.09 0.11 -7.22
CA TYR A 163 7.05 -1.32 -7.54
C TYR A 163 7.33 -1.57 -9.03
N GLU A 164 7.76 -2.78 -9.34
CA GLU A 164 8.00 -3.26 -10.70
C GLU A 164 6.86 -4.16 -11.18
N MET A 165 6.37 -3.88 -12.38
CA MET A 165 5.35 -4.64 -13.09
C MET A 165 5.98 -5.84 -13.83
N PRO A 166 5.21 -6.88 -14.20
CA PRO A 166 5.77 -8.08 -14.87
C PRO A 166 6.43 -7.83 -16.23
N ASP A 167 6.17 -6.69 -16.86
CA ASP A 167 6.80 -6.23 -18.10
C ASP A 167 8.16 -5.53 -17.86
N GLY A 168 8.54 -5.32 -16.59
CA GLY A 168 9.77 -4.66 -16.17
C GLY A 168 9.62 -3.16 -15.93
N ASP A 169 8.43 -2.60 -16.13
CA ASP A 169 8.20 -1.18 -15.91
C ASP A 169 8.07 -0.88 -14.40
N SER A 170 8.69 0.23 -13.97
CA SER A 170 8.57 0.73 -12.60
C SER A 170 7.45 1.77 -12.49
N GLU A 171 6.57 1.59 -11.51
CA GLU A 171 5.48 2.50 -11.21
C GLU A 171 5.56 3.02 -9.76
N VAL A 172 4.96 4.18 -9.53
CA VAL A 172 4.76 4.76 -8.20
C VAL A 172 3.27 4.82 -7.92
N SER A 173 2.86 4.35 -6.74
CA SER A 173 1.46 4.41 -6.33
C SER A 173 1.03 5.83 -6.00
N LYS A 174 -0.29 6.03 -5.83
CA LYS A 174 -0.77 7.15 -5.03
C LYS A 174 -0.27 7.03 -3.58
N THR A 175 -0.35 8.12 -2.84
CA THR A 175 -0.11 8.12 -1.39
C THR A 175 -1.26 7.46 -0.64
N TYR A 176 -0.92 6.63 0.32
CA TYR A 176 -1.84 6.04 1.29
C TYR A 176 -1.61 6.70 2.66
N THR A 177 -2.65 6.82 3.47
CA THR A 177 -2.54 7.39 4.82
C THR A 177 -3.03 6.36 5.83
N THR A 178 -2.21 6.10 6.85
CA THR A 178 -2.59 5.32 8.02
C THR A 178 -2.62 6.21 9.26
N ALA A 179 -3.41 5.79 10.25
CA ALA A 179 -3.59 6.48 11.52
C ALA A 179 -2.73 5.80 12.61
N ILE A 180 -2.01 6.60 13.40
CA ILE A 180 -1.25 6.17 14.58
C ILE A 180 -1.74 6.97 15.79
N ASP A 181 -2.28 6.27 16.77
CA ASP A 181 -2.72 6.78 18.06
C ASP A 181 -1.53 6.98 19.00
N VAL A 182 -1.23 8.26 19.29
CA VAL A 182 -0.34 8.61 20.39
C VAL A 182 -1.15 8.56 21.68
N THR A 183 -0.62 7.85 22.69
CA THR A 183 -1.22 7.69 24.00
C THR A 183 -0.41 8.41 25.06
N GLU A 184 -1.04 8.76 26.19
CA GLU A 184 -0.33 9.29 27.35
C GLU A 184 0.61 8.23 27.90
N VAL A 185 1.75 8.66 28.46
CA VAL A 185 2.62 7.76 29.22
C VAL A 185 1.80 7.21 30.38
N GLU A 186 1.68 5.88 30.49
CA GLU A 186 1.20 5.29 31.72
C GLU A 186 2.19 5.63 32.83
N GLU A 187 1.92 6.67 33.61
CA GLU A 187 2.63 6.89 34.87
C GLU A 187 2.38 5.65 35.70
N SER A 188 3.36 4.74 35.72
CA SER A 188 3.35 3.57 36.57
C SER A 188 3.25 4.07 38.01
N GLY A 189 2.02 4.15 38.50
CA GLY A 189 1.66 4.70 39.78
C GLY A 189 2.29 3.85 40.86
N PHE A 190 3.50 4.22 41.27
CA PHE A 190 4.12 3.67 42.45
C PHE A 190 3.16 3.95 43.62
N PRO A 191 2.61 2.94 44.31
CA PRO A 191 1.75 3.21 45.45
C PRO A 191 2.64 3.83 46.54
N LEU A 192 2.58 5.15 46.67
CA LEU A 192 3.20 5.89 47.76
C LEU A 192 2.29 5.88 49.01
N PRO A 193 2.19 4.75 49.73
CA PRO A 193 2.17 4.86 51.19
C PRO A 193 3.31 4.10 51.89
N LEU A 194 4.16 3.35 51.18
CA LEU A 194 5.18 2.49 51.82
C LEU A 194 6.48 3.21 52.25
N VAL A 195 6.82 4.36 51.68
CA VAL A 195 8.04 5.09 52.09
C VAL A 195 7.84 5.84 53.42
N LEU A 196 6.62 6.25 53.75
CA LEU A 196 6.32 6.85 55.06
C LEU A 196 6.26 5.80 56.19
N GLY A 197 5.88 4.55 55.90
CA GLY A 197 5.86 3.47 56.89
C GLY A 197 7.25 3.04 57.38
N ALA A 198 8.25 3.04 56.49
CA ALA A 198 9.62 2.64 56.83
C ALA A 198 10.35 3.66 57.73
N LEU A 199 10.05 4.97 57.59
CA LEU A 199 10.65 6.00 58.46
C LEU A 199 10.07 6.01 59.88
N VAL A 200 8.80 5.60 60.07
CA VAL A 200 8.19 5.49 61.41
C VAL A 200 8.76 4.31 62.20
N ILE A 201 9.10 3.19 61.55
CA ILE A 201 9.67 2.01 62.24
C ILE A 201 11.11 2.28 62.72
N ILE A 202 11.93 3.02 61.96
CA ILE A 202 13.30 3.37 62.37
C ILE A 202 13.28 4.35 63.55
N GLY A 203 12.34 5.29 63.61
CA GLY A 203 12.19 6.23 64.74
C GLY A 203 11.84 5.55 66.07
N ILE A 204 11.00 4.52 66.05
CA ILE A 204 10.58 3.79 67.28
C ILE A 204 11.71 2.88 67.80
N ALA A 205 12.49 2.25 66.92
CA ALA A 205 13.65 1.44 67.31
C ALA A 205 14.79 2.27 67.91
N GLY A 206 15.04 3.48 67.37
CA GLY A 206 16.06 4.39 67.89
C GLY A 206 15.78 4.91 69.31
N ILE A 207 14.51 5.19 69.64
CA ILE A 207 14.12 5.68 70.97
C ILE A 207 14.08 4.53 72.00
N GLY A 208 13.73 3.31 71.59
CA GLY A 208 13.71 2.13 72.46
C GLY A 208 15.10 1.60 72.86
N GLY A 209 16.09 1.70 71.96
CA GLY A 209 17.45 1.20 72.19
C GLY A 209 18.27 2.01 73.19
N TRP A 210 18.09 3.34 73.23
CA TRP A 210 18.93 4.22 74.06
C TRP A 210 18.62 4.12 75.57
N ARG A 211 17.38 3.75 75.93
CA ARG A 211 16.94 3.67 77.33
C ARG A 211 17.40 2.41 78.08
N ARG A 212 17.98 1.42 77.38
CA ARG A 212 18.41 0.14 77.96
C ARG A 212 19.92 0.07 78.25
N TRP A 213 20.68 1.12 77.94
CA TRP A 213 22.14 1.16 78.08
C TRP A 213 22.64 2.20 79.11
N SER A 214 21.77 2.71 79.98
CA SER A 214 22.12 3.70 81.01
C SER A 214 21.66 3.34 82.43
N SER A 215 21.51 2.04 82.76
CA SER A 215 21.27 1.61 84.14
C SER A 215 22.20 0.49 84.55
#